data_AF-R7PXQ5-F1
#
_entry.id   AF-R7PXQ5-F1
#
_cell.length_a   1.000
_cell.length_b   1.000
_cell.length_c   1.000
_cell.angle_alpha   90.00
_cell.angle_beta   90.00
_cell.angle_gamma   90.00
#
_symmetry.space_group_name_H-M   'P 1'
#
loop_
_entity.id
_entity.type
_entity.pdbx_description
1 polymer ?
#
loop_
_entity_poly.entity_id
_entity_poly.type
_entity_poly.pdbx_seq_one_letter_code
_entity_poly.pdbx_strand_id
1 'polypeptide(L)'
;MTIKNGFDLEICNGYLDLQGPVSQYSNFAIESNSSLSLNSVSILSTGSVLYPRGDAATVCVNDSYIFTSGGYIIATNAASVENYNVSIIVKDSHLVCENTTVLLNVAGSLDISDSILEGELQCLIVRAGSANVSNTLFMFTPPDEDWIDTFLFRWSSGNCMTVSAIVVGNLNSTAYVADATLDLNNCELITGKDLDRSIVVAQDSKNGMIAKVTLSDNDGFDNIYTNNGSELTAVSSDVGEITMPVVTESA
;
A
#
# COMPACT_ATOMS: atom_id res chain seq x y z
N MET A 1 11.48 -13.30 11.80
CA MET A 1 12.84 -13.53 11.27
C MET A 1 13.37 -12.22 10.72
N THR A 2 14.65 -11.93 10.93
CA THR A 2 15.30 -10.75 10.34
C THR A 2 16.35 -11.22 9.34
N ILE A 3 16.25 -10.72 8.11
CA ILE A 3 17.15 -10.98 6.98
C ILE A 3 18.00 -9.72 6.85
N LYS A 4 19.32 -9.85 7.06
CA LYS A 4 20.23 -8.71 7.22
C LYS A 4 21.65 -9.06 6.82
N ASN A 5 22.53 -8.05 6.84
CA ASN A 5 23.95 -8.17 6.50
C ASN A 5 24.19 -8.62 5.05
N GLY A 6 23.32 -8.22 4.13
CA GLY A 6 23.44 -8.57 2.72
C GLY A 6 23.05 -10.01 2.40
N PHE A 7 22.21 -10.63 3.24
CA PHE A 7 21.77 -12.00 3.03
C PHE A 7 20.57 -12.07 2.11
N ASP A 8 20.59 -13.02 1.19
CA ASP A 8 19.48 -13.31 0.29
C ASP A 8 18.80 -14.61 0.72
N LEU A 9 17.51 -14.53 1.04
CA LEU A 9 16.68 -15.68 1.36
C LEU A 9 15.70 -15.95 0.22
N GLU A 10 15.67 -17.20 -0.23
CA GLU A 10 14.66 -17.68 -1.16
C GLU A 10 13.85 -18.80 -0.51
N ILE A 11 12.53 -18.73 -0.61
CA ILE A 11 11.60 -19.77 -0.16
C ILE A 11 10.76 -20.18 -1.37
N CYS A 12 10.80 -21.47 -1.72
CA CYS A 12 10.12 -22.00 -2.90
C CYS A 12 9.20 -23.17 -2.59
N ASN A 13 8.10 -23.29 -3.35
CA ASN A 13 7.25 -24.50 -3.41
C ASN A 13 6.80 -24.99 -2.02
N GLY A 14 6.41 -24.06 -1.16
CA GLY A 14 6.26 -24.31 0.27
C GLY A 14 4.93 -23.84 0.84
N TYR A 15 4.63 -24.35 2.03
CA TYR A 15 3.54 -23.85 2.86
C TYR A 15 4.12 -23.34 4.18
N LEU A 16 3.78 -22.12 4.56
CA LEU A 16 4.17 -21.51 5.84
C LEU A 16 2.92 -21.18 6.65
N ASP A 17 2.85 -21.73 7.86
CA ASP A 17 1.89 -21.32 8.89
C ASP A 17 2.63 -20.45 9.91
N LEU A 18 2.36 -19.14 9.85
CA LEU A 18 3.09 -18.13 10.58
C LEU A 18 2.22 -17.55 11.68
N GLN A 19 2.69 -17.69 12.91
CA GLN A 19 2.06 -17.04 14.05
C GLN A 19 2.88 -15.78 14.38
N GLY A 20 2.25 -14.62 14.35
CA GLY A 20 2.92 -13.33 14.49
C GLY A 20 2.09 -12.33 15.30
N PRO A 21 2.74 -11.35 15.96
CA PRO A 21 2.00 -10.29 16.63
C PRO A 21 1.24 -9.43 15.60
N VAL A 22 0.01 -9.05 15.92
CA VAL A 22 -0.85 -8.17 15.11
C VAL A 22 -0.39 -6.69 15.04
N SER A 23 0.76 -6.33 15.63
CA SER A 23 1.21 -4.94 15.77
C SER A 23 2.49 -4.60 14.97
N GLN A 24 3.48 -3.94 15.57
CA GLN A 24 4.61 -3.27 14.91
C GLN A 24 5.66 -4.21 14.30
N TYR A 25 5.45 -5.52 14.34
CA TYR A 25 6.43 -6.51 13.91
C TYR A 25 5.83 -7.39 12.83
N SER A 26 6.64 -7.69 11.81
CA SER A 26 6.28 -8.64 10.76
C SER A 26 7.03 -9.95 10.92
N ASN A 27 6.49 -11.03 10.36
CA ASN A 27 7.13 -12.34 10.36
C ASN A 27 8.49 -12.33 9.68
N PHE A 28 8.68 -11.50 8.65
CA PHE A 28 9.96 -11.24 8.02
C PHE A 28 10.26 -9.74 8.02
N ALA A 29 11.41 -9.36 8.57
CA ALA A 29 11.99 -8.03 8.40
C ALA A 29 13.20 -8.15 7.45
N ILE A 30 13.19 -7.39 6.37
CA ILE A 30 14.24 -7.39 5.34
C ILE A 30 15.00 -6.08 5.50
N GLU A 31 16.25 -6.16 5.97
CA GLU A 31 17.11 -5.01 6.23
C GLU A 31 17.95 -4.62 5.01
N SER A 32 18.67 -3.50 5.10
CA SER A 32 19.48 -2.96 4.02
C SER A 32 20.35 -4.01 3.31
N ASN A 33 20.44 -3.87 1.99
CA ASN A 33 21.17 -4.73 1.06
C ASN A 33 20.78 -6.22 1.09
N SER A 34 19.69 -6.58 1.77
CA SER A 34 19.26 -7.97 1.92
C SER A 34 17.99 -8.22 1.11
N SER A 35 17.73 -9.47 0.75
CA SER A 35 16.55 -9.80 -0.06
C SER A 35 15.76 -11.00 0.46
N LEU A 36 14.45 -10.98 0.19
CA LEU A 36 13.55 -12.12 0.36
C LEU A 36 12.77 -12.35 -0.93
N SER A 37 12.89 -13.56 -1.47
CA SER A 37 12.05 -14.04 -2.57
C SER A 37 11.13 -15.17 -2.10
N LEU A 38 9.83 -15.03 -2.38
CA LEU A 38 8.80 -16.03 -2.17
C LEU A 38 8.29 -16.50 -3.54
N ASN A 39 8.56 -17.76 -3.90
CA ASN A 39 8.27 -18.31 -5.22
C ASN A 39 7.38 -19.56 -5.11
N SER A 40 6.15 -19.51 -5.63
CA SER A 40 5.21 -20.65 -5.53
C SER A 40 4.96 -21.06 -4.07
N VAL A 41 4.74 -20.08 -3.18
CA VAL A 41 4.53 -20.30 -1.74
C VAL A 41 3.10 -19.99 -1.34
N SER A 42 2.55 -20.79 -0.44
CA SER A 42 1.31 -20.48 0.29
C SER A 42 1.63 -20.09 1.73
N ILE A 43 1.21 -18.92 2.17
CA ILE A 43 1.41 -18.43 3.54
C ILE A 43 0.05 -18.18 4.19
N LEU A 44 -0.18 -18.75 5.37
CA LEU A 44 -1.21 -18.30 6.30
C LEU A 44 -0.54 -17.62 7.48
N SER A 45 -1.01 -16.42 7.83
CA SER A 45 -0.46 -15.67 8.96
C SER A 45 -1.55 -15.08 9.86
N THR A 46 -1.25 -14.98 11.15
CA THR A 46 -2.06 -14.19 12.11
C THR A 46 -1.46 -12.81 12.39
N GLY A 47 -0.24 -12.55 11.91
CA GLY A 47 0.47 -11.27 12.06
C GLY A 47 0.89 -10.68 10.73
N SER A 48 1.45 -9.47 10.76
CA SER A 48 1.96 -8.84 9.54
C SER A 48 3.08 -9.67 8.91
N VAL A 49 3.17 -9.74 7.58
CA VAL A 49 4.03 -10.76 6.93
C VAL A 49 5.41 -10.23 6.59
N LEU A 50 5.50 -9.17 5.79
CA LEU A 50 6.73 -8.64 5.20
C LEU A 50 6.96 -7.18 5.63
N TYR A 51 8.15 -6.91 6.14
CA TYR A 51 8.61 -5.57 6.52
C TYR A 51 9.97 -5.26 5.87
N PRO A 52 9.99 -4.86 4.60
CA PRO A 52 11.17 -4.28 3.99
C PRO A 52 11.48 -2.93 4.65
N ARG A 53 12.72 -2.76 5.09
CA ARG A 53 13.22 -1.53 5.71
C ARG A 53 14.72 -1.42 5.44
N GLY A 54 15.13 -0.39 4.72
CA GLY A 54 16.56 -0.24 4.46
C GLY A 54 16.88 0.00 3.02
N ASP A 55 17.96 0.74 2.82
CA ASP A 55 18.53 0.95 1.50
C ASP A 55 18.80 -0.38 0.80
N ALA A 56 18.26 -0.56 -0.39
CA ALA A 56 18.32 -1.79 -1.19
C ALA A 56 17.73 -3.04 -0.51
N ALA A 57 16.84 -2.89 0.48
CA ALA A 57 16.03 -4.01 0.97
C ALA A 57 15.03 -4.43 -0.12
N THR A 58 15.12 -5.70 -0.56
CA THR A 58 14.35 -6.20 -1.70
C THR A 58 13.37 -7.29 -1.29
N VAL A 59 12.12 -7.18 -1.73
CA VAL A 59 11.09 -8.21 -1.57
C VAL A 59 10.55 -8.58 -2.95
N CYS A 60 10.55 -9.87 -3.27
CA CYS A 60 9.93 -10.42 -4.46
C CYS A 60 8.90 -11.49 -4.05
N VAL A 61 7.64 -11.31 -4.46
CA VAL A 61 6.57 -12.29 -4.27
C VAL A 61 6.09 -12.70 -5.65
N ASN A 62 6.27 -13.97 -6.00
CA ASN A 62 5.97 -14.50 -7.32
C ASN A 62 5.17 -15.80 -7.21
N ASP A 63 4.10 -15.92 -8.01
CA ASP A 63 3.26 -17.13 -8.08
C ASP A 63 2.79 -17.60 -6.69
N SER A 64 2.49 -16.67 -5.78
CA SER A 64 2.30 -17.00 -4.37
C SER A 64 0.93 -16.58 -3.86
N TYR A 65 0.43 -17.34 -2.89
CA TYR A 65 -0.76 -17.01 -2.12
C TYR A 65 -0.36 -16.61 -0.70
N ILE A 66 -0.79 -15.44 -0.24
CA ILE A 66 -0.55 -14.99 1.12
C ILE A 66 -1.86 -14.52 1.73
N PHE A 67 -2.26 -15.13 2.83
CA PHE A 67 -3.36 -14.69 3.66
C PHE A 67 -2.85 -14.20 5.02
N THR A 68 -3.39 -13.09 5.51
CA THR A 68 -3.18 -12.68 6.90
C THR A 68 -4.38 -11.99 7.54
N SER A 69 -4.65 -12.35 8.81
CA SER A 69 -5.53 -11.56 9.70
C SER A 69 -4.77 -10.44 10.44
N GLY A 70 -3.48 -10.27 10.14
CA GLY A 70 -2.63 -9.23 10.71
C GLY A 70 -2.91 -7.84 10.12
N GLY A 71 -2.05 -6.88 10.47
CA GLY A 71 -2.21 -5.50 9.98
C GLY A 71 -1.86 -5.34 8.50
N TYR A 72 -0.83 -6.05 8.02
CA TYR A 72 -0.32 -5.90 6.67
C TYR A 72 0.27 -7.18 6.07
N ILE A 73 0.14 -7.38 4.76
CA ILE A 73 1.01 -8.33 4.06
C ILE A 73 2.37 -7.70 3.82
N ILE A 74 2.42 -6.50 3.23
CA ILE A 74 3.66 -5.75 3.02
C ILE A 74 3.49 -4.36 3.60
N ALA A 75 4.36 -3.96 4.53
CA ALA A 75 4.36 -2.59 5.03
C ALA A 75 5.77 -2.08 5.26
N THR A 76 6.01 -0.83 4.88
CA THR A 76 7.20 -0.08 5.25
C THR A 76 6.93 0.85 6.44
N ASN A 77 7.96 1.49 6.98
CA ASN A 77 7.82 2.42 8.09
C ASN A 77 8.71 3.64 7.96
N ALA A 78 8.11 4.83 8.03
CA ALA A 78 8.79 6.12 7.88
C ALA A 78 9.49 6.66 9.15
N ALA A 79 9.58 5.89 10.23
CA ALA A 79 10.15 6.35 11.50
C ALA A 79 11.63 6.76 11.42
N SER A 80 12.37 6.26 10.43
CA SER A 80 13.76 6.63 10.14
C SER A 80 14.01 6.67 8.64
N VAL A 81 14.83 7.63 8.20
CA VAL A 81 15.31 7.71 6.81
C VAL A 81 16.15 6.50 6.42
N GLU A 82 16.72 5.80 7.39
CA GLU A 82 17.45 4.55 7.17
C GLU A 82 16.54 3.45 6.62
N ASN A 83 15.21 3.57 6.74
CA ASN A 83 14.27 2.57 6.22
C ASN A 83 13.95 2.73 4.73
N TYR A 84 14.47 3.75 4.07
CA TYR A 84 14.08 4.14 2.71
C TYR A 84 14.84 3.36 1.62
N ASN A 85 14.49 3.62 0.36
CA ASN A 85 15.02 3.01 -0.86
C ASN A 85 14.81 1.49 -0.92
N VAL A 86 13.63 1.06 -0.50
CA VAL A 86 13.19 -0.33 -0.65
C VAL A 86 12.75 -0.60 -2.09
N SER A 87 12.83 -1.87 -2.51
CA SER A 87 12.31 -2.35 -3.79
C SER A 87 11.37 -3.54 -3.56
N ILE A 88 10.11 -3.40 -3.94
CA ILE A 88 9.08 -4.42 -3.71
C ILE A 88 8.49 -4.81 -5.06
N ILE A 89 8.45 -6.12 -5.34
CA ILE A 89 7.89 -6.69 -6.57
C ILE A 89 6.88 -7.76 -6.18
N VAL A 90 5.65 -7.65 -6.69
CA VAL A 90 4.59 -8.66 -6.56
C VAL A 90 4.11 -9.04 -7.95
N LYS A 91 4.17 -10.33 -8.28
CA LYS A 91 3.82 -10.83 -9.61
C LYS A 91 3.05 -12.14 -9.52
N ASP A 92 2.07 -12.34 -10.40
CA ASP A 92 1.32 -13.61 -10.52
C ASP A 92 0.77 -14.11 -9.17
N SER A 93 0.42 -13.20 -8.25
CA SER A 93 0.21 -13.54 -6.83
C SER A 93 -1.15 -13.09 -6.33
N HIS A 94 -1.62 -13.75 -5.27
CA HIS A 94 -2.87 -13.41 -4.60
C HIS A 94 -2.61 -13.10 -3.13
N LEU A 95 -2.83 -11.84 -2.77
CA LEU A 95 -2.57 -11.29 -1.43
C LEU A 95 -3.91 -10.94 -0.77
N VAL A 96 -4.25 -11.60 0.34
CA VAL A 96 -5.51 -11.42 1.07
C VAL A 96 -5.24 -10.94 2.50
N CYS A 97 -5.77 -9.78 2.85
CA CYS A 97 -5.61 -9.21 4.19
C CYS A 97 -6.95 -8.73 4.77
N GLU A 98 -7.29 -9.16 5.98
CA GLU A 98 -8.46 -8.65 6.73
C GLU A 98 -8.27 -7.18 7.21
N ASN A 99 -7.17 -6.53 6.81
CA ASN A 99 -6.90 -5.11 7.07
C ASN A 99 -6.38 -4.44 5.78
N THR A 100 -5.06 -4.20 5.72
CA THR A 100 -4.42 -3.45 4.64
C THR A 100 -3.44 -4.35 3.91
N THR A 101 -3.63 -4.62 2.62
CA THR A 101 -2.75 -5.56 1.92
C THR A 101 -1.32 -5.02 1.79
N VAL A 102 -1.16 -3.81 1.22
CA VAL A 102 0.15 -3.19 0.97
C VAL A 102 0.18 -1.73 1.42
N LEU A 103 1.24 -1.36 2.16
CA LEU A 103 1.55 0.01 2.58
C LEU A 103 2.99 0.38 2.18
N LEU A 104 3.13 1.21 1.15
CA LEU A 104 4.38 1.91 0.83
C LEU A 104 4.31 3.33 1.41
N ASN A 105 5.13 3.62 2.41
CA ASN A 105 5.13 4.90 3.13
C ASN A 105 6.53 5.48 3.32
N VAL A 106 7.49 5.04 2.52
CA VAL A 106 8.87 5.51 2.47
C VAL A 106 9.27 5.72 1.03
N ALA A 107 10.30 6.53 0.77
CA ALA A 107 10.90 6.57 -0.57
C ALA A 107 11.31 5.14 -0.99
N GLY A 108 10.91 4.70 -2.18
CA GLY A 108 11.10 3.33 -2.65
C GLY A 108 10.23 3.05 -3.87
N SER A 109 10.36 1.84 -4.41
CA SER A 109 9.58 1.36 -5.55
C SER A 109 8.70 0.16 -5.17
N LEU A 110 7.51 0.13 -5.75
CA LEU A 110 6.55 -0.96 -5.66
C LEU A 110 6.02 -1.29 -7.06
N ASP A 111 6.31 -2.48 -7.56
CA ASP A 111 5.76 -2.97 -8.83
C ASP A 111 4.84 -4.15 -8.57
N ILE A 112 3.57 -4.04 -8.97
CA ILE A 112 2.57 -5.10 -8.86
C ILE A 112 2.04 -5.43 -10.26
N SER A 113 2.06 -6.70 -10.64
CA SER A 113 1.56 -7.12 -11.95
C SER A 113 0.86 -8.47 -11.89
N ASP A 114 -0.14 -8.66 -12.74
CA ASP A 114 -0.82 -9.94 -12.96
C ASP A 114 -1.30 -10.59 -11.64
N SER A 115 -1.80 -9.77 -10.72
CA SER A 115 -2.04 -10.17 -9.32
C SER A 115 -3.45 -9.87 -8.84
N ILE A 116 -3.79 -10.37 -7.65
CA ILE A 116 -5.02 -10.05 -6.94
C ILE A 116 -4.66 -9.50 -5.56
N LEU A 117 -5.18 -8.32 -5.23
CA LEU A 117 -5.07 -7.72 -3.90
C LEU A 117 -6.46 -7.66 -3.28
N GLU A 118 -6.64 -8.33 -2.14
CA GLU A 118 -7.85 -8.29 -1.34
C GLU A 118 -7.58 -7.63 0.02
N GLY A 119 -8.40 -6.64 0.37
CA GLY A 119 -8.25 -5.84 1.58
C GLY A 119 -9.59 -5.31 2.11
N GLU A 120 -9.69 -5.11 3.43
CA GLU A 120 -10.90 -4.56 4.08
C GLU A 120 -10.77 -3.07 4.41
N LEU A 121 -9.60 -2.61 4.88
CA LEU A 121 -9.38 -1.19 5.16
C LEU A 121 -8.85 -0.46 3.93
N GLN A 122 -7.82 -1.05 3.31
CA GLN A 122 -7.27 -0.61 2.03
C GLN A 122 -6.64 -1.80 1.33
N CYS A 123 -6.74 -1.89 0.01
CA CYS A 123 -5.90 -2.84 -0.74
C CYS A 123 -4.48 -2.29 -0.89
N LEU A 124 -4.38 -0.99 -1.22
CA LEU A 124 -3.10 -0.34 -1.47
C LEU A 124 -3.04 1.06 -0.87
N ILE A 125 -1.95 1.34 -0.17
CA ILE A 125 -1.60 2.66 0.31
C ILE A 125 -0.23 3.06 -0.25
N VAL A 126 -0.16 4.23 -0.88
CA VAL A 126 1.10 4.88 -1.32
C VAL A 126 1.19 6.26 -0.67
N ARG A 127 1.91 6.37 0.46
CA ARG A 127 2.11 7.64 1.19
C ARG A 127 3.39 8.37 0.81
N ALA A 128 4.38 7.65 0.29
CA ALA A 128 5.65 8.16 -0.22
C ALA A 128 6.26 7.06 -1.09
N GLY A 129 6.97 7.43 -2.15
CA GLY A 129 7.52 6.50 -3.13
C GLY A 129 6.65 6.35 -4.38
N SER A 130 7.09 5.45 -5.27
CA SER A 130 6.48 5.22 -6.57
C SER A 130 5.94 3.81 -6.67
N ALA A 131 4.68 3.68 -7.10
CA ALA A 131 4.04 2.41 -7.36
C ALA A 131 3.58 2.31 -8.81
N ASN A 132 3.88 1.18 -9.46
CA ASN A 132 3.32 0.83 -10.76
C ASN A 132 2.49 -0.43 -10.57
N VAL A 133 1.22 -0.39 -10.96
CA VAL A 133 0.31 -1.52 -10.83
C VAL A 133 -0.35 -1.80 -12.17
N SER A 134 -0.24 -3.03 -12.64
CA SER A 134 -0.79 -3.44 -13.93
C SER A 134 -1.49 -4.79 -13.91
N ASN A 135 -2.49 -4.99 -14.78
CA ASN A 135 -3.18 -6.28 -14.93
C ASN A 135 -3.63 -6.88 -13.59
N THR A 136 -4.07 -6.04 -12.66
CA THR A 136 -4.30 -6.44 -11.27
C THR A 136 -5.76 -6.25 -10.92
N LEU A 137 -6.33 -7.28 -10.29
CA LEU A 137 -7.67 -7.21 -9.71
C LEU A 137 -7.57 -6.76 -8.25
N PHE A 138 -8.31 -5.71 -7.91
CA PHE A 138 -8.54 -5.29 -6.55
C PHE A 138 -9.89 -5.81 -6.07
N MET A 139 -9.90 -6.55 -4.95
CA MET A 139 -11.10 -7.00 -4.28
C MET A 139 -11.23 -6.26 -2.96
N PHE A 140 -12.17 -5.32 -2.87
CA PHE A 140 -12.28 -4.47 -1.69
C PHE A 140 -13.63 -4.63 -1.01
N THR A 141 -13.60 -5.05 0.25
CA THR A 141 -14.81 -5.24 1.06
C THR A 141 -14.69 -4.44 2.35
N PRO A 142 -15.20 -3.19 2.40
CA PRO A 142 -15.08 -2.39 3.60
C PRO A 142 -15.86 -2.99 4.78
N PRO A 143 -15.36 -2.84 6.03
CA PRO A 143 -16.04 -3.31 7.22
C PRO A 143 -17.38 -2.58 7.40
N ASP A 144 -18.37 -3.27 7.98
CA ASP A 144 -19.69 -2.70 8.29
C ASP A 144 -19.67 -2.02 9.65
N GLU A 145 -19.04 -0.84 9.70
CA GLU A 145 -18.66 -0.22 10.96
C GLU A 145 -18.90 1.30 10.96
N ASP A 146 -19.53 1.81 12.02
CA ASP A 146 -19.82 3.25 12.21
C ASP A 146 -18.54 4.12 12.27
N TRP A 147 -17.38 3.50 12.48
CA TRP A 147 -16.10 4.22 12.64
C TRP A 147 -15.38 4.48 11.31
N ILE A 148 -15.89 4.02 10.16
CA ILE A 148 -15.20 4.07 8.86
C ILE A 148 -14.69 5.47 8.47
N ASP A 149 -15.37 6.52 8.93
CA ASP A 149 -15.01 7.92 8.66
C ASP A 149 -14.18 8.59 9.79
N THR A 150 -13.84 7.87 10.86
CA THR A 150 -13.05 8.38 12.00
C THR A 150 -11.73 9.01 11.55
N PHE A 151 -11.07 8.36 10.59
CA PHE A 151 -9.78 8.80 10.05
C PHE A 151 -9.90 9.47 8.68
N LEU A 152 -11.10 9.92 8.30
CA LEU A 152 -11.33 10.55 7.00
C LEU A 152 -10.45 11.78 6.77
N PHE A 153 -10.31 12.62 7.80
CA PHE A 153 -9.54 13.88 7.75
C PHE A 153 -8.46 13.98 8.83
N ARG A 154 -8.26 12.94 9.64
CA ARG A 154 -7.38 12.97 10.83
C ARG A 154 -6.47 11.77 10.87
N TRP A 155 -5.60 11.64 9.86
CA TRP A 155 -4.74 10.48 9.72
C TRP A 155 -3.80 10.31 10.91
N SER A 156 -3.57 9.05 11.31
CA SER A 156 -2.72 8.69 12.42
C SER A 156 -1.63 7.71 11.96
N SER A 157 -1.20 6.82 12.85
CA SER A 157 -0.19 5.78 12.58
C SER A 157 -0.73 4.65 11.72
N GLY A 158 0.14 4.02 10.92
CA GLY A 158 -0.20 2.82 10.16
C GLY A 158 -1.32 3.09 9.16
N ASN A 159 -2.35 2.25 9.21
CA ASN A 159 -3.56 2.23 8.38
C ASN A 159 -4.74 3.01 8.98
N CYS A 160 -4.52 3.74 10.07
CA CYS A 160 -5.49 4.67 10.64
C CYS A 160 -5.62 5.93 9.75
N MET A 161 -6.20 5.76 8.57
CA MET A 161 -6.46 6.76 7.55
C MET A 161 -7.78 6.47 6.84
N THR A 162 -8.09 7.22 5.78
CA THR A 162 -9.32 7.03 5.00
C THR A 162 -9.48 5.57 4.54
N VAL A 163 -10.63 4.97 4.81
CA VAL A 163 -11.01 3.65 4.27
C VAL A 163 -11.47 3.84 2.82
N SER A 164 -10.75 3.19 1.92
CA SER A 164 -10.87 3.27 0.45
C SER A 164 -10.06 2.12 -0.14
N ALA A 165 -10.44 1.60 -1.31
CA ALA A 165 -9.67 0.52 -1.94
C ALA A 165 -8.20 0.93 -2.17
N ILE A 166 -7.99 2.17 -2.63
CA ILE A 166 -6.67 2.75 -2.81
C ILE A 166 -6.59 4.13 -2.14
N VAL A 167 -5.47 4.40 -1.47
CA VAL A 167 -5.14 5.71 -0.89
C VAL A 167 -3.74 6.15 -1.35
N VAL A 168 -3.63 7.35 -1.91
CA VAL A 168 -2.34 7.93 -2.36
C VAL A 168 -2.15 9.30 -1.74
N GLY A 169 -0.95 9.61 -1.27
CA GLY A 169 -0.61 10.90 -0.65
C GLY A 169 -0.62 10.87 0.86
N ASN A 170 -0.56 12.04 1.50
CA ASN A 170 -0.25 12.12 2.93
C ASN A 170 -0.73 13.40 3.65
N LEU A 171 -1.74 13.26 4.52
CA LEU A 171 -2.23 14.36 5.35
C LEU A 171 -1.39 14.70 6.59
N ASN A 172 -0.29 13.98 6.87
CA ASN A 172 0.54 14.21 8.09
C ASN A 172 1.90 14.85 7.80
N SER A 173 2.22 15.99 8.43
CA SER A 173 3.32 16.88 8.00
C SER A 173 4.75 16.47 8.41
N THR A 174 4.95 15.36 9.12
CA THR A 174 6.20 15.15 9.88
C THR A 174 7.16 14.07 9.35
N ALA A 175 6.70 13.01 8.67
CA ALA A 175 7.53 11.81 8.43
C ALA A 175 7.82 11.44 6.96
N TYR A 176 7.09 11.99 5.98
CA TYR A 176 7.11 11.52 4.59
C TYR A 176 7.84 12.53 3.71
N VAL A 177 8.86 12.10 2.96
CA VAL A 177 9.81 13.02 2.29
C VAL A 177 10.06 12.70 0.81
N ALA A 178 9.15 11.96 0.20
CA ALA A 178 9.14 11.68 -1.23
C ALA A 178 7.72 11.82 -1.76
N ASP A 179 7.60 12.15 -3.04
CA ASP A 179 6.32 12.15 -3.74
C ASP A 179 5.63 10.79 -3.58
N ALA A 180 4.30 10.82 -3.52
CA ALA A 180 3.46 9.65 -3.58
C ALA A 180 2.89 9.52 -4.99
N THR A 181 3.41 8.57 -5.76
CA THR A 181 3.01 8.39 -7.17
C THR A 181 2.48 6.99 -7.41
N LEU A 182 1.36 6.88 -8.10
CA LEU A 182 0.74 5.62 -8.49
C LEU A 182 0.35 5.67 -9.97
N ASP A 183 0.87 4.72 -10.75
CA ASP A 183 0.42 4.48 -12.11
C ASP A 183 -0.38 3.16 -12.15
N LEU A 184 -1.66 3.25 -12.52
CA LEU A 184 -2.59 2.12 -12.67
C LEU A 184 -2.90 1.88 -14.14
N ASN A 185 -2.60 0.67 -14.62
CA ASN A 185 -2.82 0.27 -15.99
C ASN A 185 -3.56 -1.08 -16.11
N ASN A 186 -4.69 -1.11 -16.81
CA ASN A 186 -5.43 -2.36 -17.04
C ASN A 186 -5.78 -3.10 -15.73
N CYS A 187 -6.25 -2.35 -14.73
CA CYS A 187 -6.67 -2.89 -13.44
C CYS A 187 -8.19 -2.87 -13.32
N GLU A 188 -8.73 -3.79 -12.53
CA GLU A 188 -10.15 -3.89 -12.21
C GLU A 188 -10.35 -3.72 -10.71
N LEU A 189 -11.42 -3.03 -10.30
CA LEU A 189 -11.87 -2.98 -8.91
C LEU A 189 -13.24 -3.65 -8.79
N ILE A 190 -13.32 -4.70 -7.99
CA ILE A 190 -14.57 -5.32 -7.55
C ILE A 190 -14.79 -4.98 -6.08
N THR A 191 -16.00 -4.53 -5.77
CA THR A 191 -16.37 -4.16 -4.40
C THR A 191 -17.45 -5.10 -3.87
N GLY A 192 -17.31 -5.51 -2.61
CA GLY A 192 -18.30 -6.37 -1.96
C GLY A 192 -19.59 -5.65 -1.54
N LYS A 193 -19.61 -4.32 -1.60
CA LYS A 193 -20.70 -3.42 -1.15
C LYS A 193 -20.72 -2.16 -2.01
N ASP A 194 -21.80 -1.38 -1.89
CA ASP A 194 -21.84 0.00 -2.40
C ASP A 194 -20.66 0.76 -1.83
N LEU A 195 -19.74 1.10 -2.72
CA LEU A 195 -18.46 1.68 -2.36
C LEU A 195 -18.57 3.19 -2.35
N ASP A 196 -18.34 3.81 -1.20
CA ASP A 196 -18.28 5.27 -1.19
C ASP A 196 -17.00 5.82 -1.85
N ARG A 197 -15.89 5.06 -1.86
CA ARG A 197 -14.55 5.52 -2.25
C ARG A 197 -13.68 4.43 -2.90
N SER A 198 -13.40 4.56 -4.21
CA SER A 198 -12.47 3.71 -4.97
C SER A 198 -11.03 4.14 -4.77
N ILE A 199 -10.77 5.43 -4.98
CA ILE A 199 -9.43 6.02 -4.85
C ILE A 199 -9.57 7.32 -4.07
N VAL A 200 -8.69 7.52 -3.09
CA VAL A 200 -8.54 8.81 -2.41
C VAL A 200 -7.13 9.33 -2.63
N VAL A 201 -7.02 10.47 -3.30
CA VAL A 201 -5.77 11.20 -3.51
C VAL A 201 -5.69 12.33 -2.49
N ALA A 202 -4.94 12.09 -1.42
CA ALA A 202 -4.75 13.03 -0.34
C ALA A 202 -3.63 14.01 -0.66
N GLN A 203 -3.85 15.28 -0.34
CA GLN A 203 -2.85 16.31 -0.39
C GLN A 203 -1.62 15.94 0.46
N ASP A 204 -0.42 16.22 -0.04
CA ASP A 204 0.76 16.15 0.81
C ASP A 204 0.88 17.42 1.66
N SER A 205 0.90 17.19 2.97
CA SER A 205 1.06 18.23 4.00
C SER A 205 2.53 18.68 4.18
N LYS A 206 3.50 18.05 3.52
CA LYS A 206 4.91 18.46 3.56
C LYS A 206 5.30 19.31 2.35
N ASN A 207 6.04 20.38 2.63
CA ASN A 207 6.49 21.34 1.62
C ASN A 207 7.32 20.66 0.50
N GLY A 208 6.80 20.70 -0.72
CA GLY A 208 7.50 20.29 -1.94
C GLY A 208 7.17 18.90 -2.49
N MET A 209 6.35 18.10 -1.82
CA MET A 209 5.95 16.76 -2.28
C MET A 209 4.55 16.78 -2.91
N ILE A 210 4.29 15.89 -3.87
CA ILE A 210 2.98 15.74 -4.51
C ILE A 210 2.36 14.37 -4.24
N ALA A 211 1.04 14.29 -4.38
CA ALA A 211 0.33 13.04 -4.58
C ALA A 211 -0.21 12.98 -6.00
N LYS A 212 0.09 11.90 -6.72
CA LYS A 212 -0.30 11.72 -8.12
C LYS A 212 -0.80 10.31 -8.39
N VAL A 213 -1.92 10.23 -9.13
CA VAL A 213 -2.45 8.98 -9.67
C VAL A 213 -2.64 9.12 -11.18
N THR A 214 -2.09 8.19 -11.95
CA THR A 214 -2.33 8.05 -13.38
C THR A 214 -3.20 6.81 -13.62
N LEU A 215 -4.23 6.95 -14.46
CA LEU A 215 -5.20 5.90 -14.78
C LEU A 215 -5.20 5.63 -16.29
N SER A 216 -5.09 4.37 -16.67
CA SER A 216 -5.14 3.93 -18.07
C SER A 216 -5.82 2.57 -18.18
N ASP A 217 -6.88 2.48 -18.99
CA ASP A 217 -7.60 1.23 -19.27
C ASP A 217 -8.13 0.49 -18.02
N ASN A 218 -8.54 1.22 -16.98
CA ASN A 218 -9.03 0.62 -15.72
C ASN A 218 -10.57 0.52 -15.68
N ASP A 219 -11.08 -0.45 -14.92
CA ASP A 219 -12.52 -0.69 -14.71
C ASP A 219 -12.89 -0.72 -13.22
N GLY A 220 -14.11 -0.28 -12.88
CA GLY A 220 -14.64 -0.28 -11.50
C GLY A 220 -14.16 0.87 -10.59
N PHE A 221 -13.36 1.82 -11.08
CA PHE A 221 -12.84 2.96 -10.31
C PHE A 221 -13.69 4.23 -10.44
N ASP A 222 -15.00 4.13 -10.17
CA ASP A 222 -15.95 5.24 -10.42
C ASP A 222 -15.95 6.32 -9.34
N ASN A 223 -15.61 5.99 -8.10
CA ASN A 223 -15.76 6.87 -6.93
C ASN A 223 -14.41 7.42 -6.46
N ILE A 224 -13.82 8.31 -7.26
CA ILE A 224 -12.51 8.91 -6.99
C ILE A 224 -12.67 10.27 -6.30
N TYR A 225 -11.86 10.50 -5.26
CA TYR A 225 -11.88 11.74 -4.49
C TYR A 225 -10.48 12.31 -4.26
N THR A 226 -10.38 13.63 -4.24
CA THR A 226 -9.25 14.33 -3.62
C THR A 226 -9.58 14.69 -2.18
N ASN A 227 -8.59 14.60 -1.29
CA ASN A 227 -8.72 14.96 0.14
C ASN A 227 -7.70 16.03 0.53
N ASN A 228 -8.17 17.22 0.92
CA ASN A 228 -7.30 18.33 1.34
C ASN A 228 -7.11 18.43 2.87
N GLY A 229 -7.58 17.44 3.63
CA GLY A 229 -7.56 17.43 5.10
C GLY A 229 -8.78 18.11 5.76
N SER A 230 -9.72 18.63 4.96
CA SER A 230 -10.96 19.22 5.47
C SER A 230 -12.20 18.85 4.66
N GLU A 231 -12.02 18.49 3.39
CA GLU A 231 -13.09 18.18 2.44
C GLU A 231 -12.65 17.07 1.47
N LEU A 232 -13.62 16.27 1.04
CA LEU A 232 -13.51 15.40 -0.13
C LEU A 232 -14.14 16.06 -1.35
N THR A 233 -13.41 16.09 -2.47
CA THR A 233 -13.94 16.57 -3.75
C THR A 233 -13.94 15.42 -4.74
N ALA A 234 -15.11 15.10 -5.31
CA ALA A 234 -15.23 14.05 -6.31
C ALA A 234 -14.48 14.46 -7.60
N VAL A 235 -13.79 13.49 -8.19
CA VAL A 235 -13.09 13.63 -9.47
C VAL A 235 -13.73 12.67 -10.46
N SER A 236 -13.88 13.11 -11.71
CA SER A 236 -14.37 12.23 -12.78
C SER A 236 -13.38 11.10 -13.03
N SER A 237 -13.88 9.87 -13.17
CA SER A 237 -13.08 8.69 -13.51
C SER A 237 -12.49 8.74 -14.93
N ASP A 238 -13.01 9.60 -15.81
CA ASP A 238 -12.46 9.84 -17.15
C ASP A 238 -11.14 10.64 -17.13
N VAL A 239 -10.75 11.16 -15.96
CA VAL A 239 -9.52 11.92 -15.79
C VAL A 239 -8.35 10.95 -15.69
N GLY A 240 -7.57 10.84 -16.78
CA GLY A 240 -6.40 9.95 -16.84
C GLY A 240 -5.24 10.31 -15.91
N GLU A 241 -5.22 11.51 -15.31
CA GLU A 241 -4.23 11.90 -14.30
C GLU A 241 -4.82 12.84 -13.25
N ILE A 242 -4.62 12.51 -11.97
CA ILE A 242 -5.06 13.28 -10.83
C ILE A 242 -3.83 13.66 -10.02
N THR A 243 -3.58 14.96 -9.87
CA THR A 243 -2.46 15.49 -9.07
C THR A 243 -2.97 16.44 -8.00
N MET A 244 -2.62 16.16 -6.75
CA MET A 244 -2.83 17.07 -5.63
C MET A 244 -1.53 17.80 -5.29
N PRO A 245 -1.46 19.13 -5.51
CA PRO A 245 -0.28 19.92 -5.22
C PRO A 245 -0.14 20.22 -3.71
N VAL A 246 1.06 20.66 -3.33
CA VAL A 246 1.40 21.19 -1.99
C VAL A 246 0.44 22.33 -1.59
N VAL A 247 -0.01 22.38 -0.32
CA VAL A 247 -0.47 23.67 0.25
C VAL A 247 0.77 24.52 0.45
N THR A 248 1.06 25.44 -0.46
CA THR A 248 1.94 26.56 -0.09
C THR A 248 1.16 27.38 0.92
N GLU A 249 1.61 27.47 2.17
CA GLU A 249 1.10 28.51 3.06
C GLU A 249 1.18 29.84 2.30
N SER A 250 0.03 30.49 2.12
CA SER A 250 -0.02 31.83 1.54
C SER A 250 0.86 32.75 2.38
N ALA A 251 1.80 33.43 1.72
CA ALA A 251 2.73 34.40 2.29
C ALA A 251 2.04 35.50 3.11
#